data_AF-A0A7J9QSU3-F1
#
_entry.id   AF-A0A7J9QSU3-F1
#
_cell.length_a   1.000
_cell.length_b   1.000
_cell.length_c   1.000
_cell.angle_alpha   90.00
_cell.angle_beta   90.00
_cell.angle_gamma   90.00
#
_symmetry.space_group_name_H-M   'P 1'
#
loop_
_entity.id
_entity.type
_entity.pdbx_description
1 polymer ?
#
loop_
_entity_poly.entity_id
_entity_poly.type
_entity_poly.pdbx_seq_one_letter_code
_entity_poly.pdbx_strand_id
1 'polypeptide(L)'
;MQTEKGQSIEDASMEMIENEIGDHNYNEKEWPIVRRIIHSTADFDFADKNKIIFSKEAIESGIKALKNGCSIVVDVNGVLGGLNKQNPKDFGNNVICNISSPEIMELAKKQGKTRSQVSMRYASSEIDGGIVAIGNAPTALVEVISMVKEGLVKPALIIGIPVGFI
;
A
#
# COMPACT_ATOMS: atom_id res chain seq x y z
N MET A 1 -9.67 -1.96 20.26
CA MET A 1 -9.68 -0.57 20.78
C MET A 1 -8.35 -0.35 21.49
N GLN A 2 -7.65 0.73 21.16
CA GLN A 2 -6.38 1.12 21.81
C GLN A 2 -6.69 1.62 23.23
N THR A 3 -5.77 1.44 24.17
CA THR A 3 -5.94 1.96 25.53
C THR A 3 -5.71 3.48 25.55
N GLU A 4 -6.26 4.19 26.54
CA GLU A 4 -6.04 5.64 26.70
C GLU A 4 -4.55 6.00 26.74
N LYS A 5 -3.75 5.21 27.46
CA LYS A 5 -2.28 5.37 27.49
C LYS A 5 -1.64 5.12 26.12
N GLY A 6 -2.15 4.14 25.37
CA GLY A 6 -1.66 3.88 24.01
C GLY A 6 -1.95 5.02 23.06
N GLN A 7 -3.13 5.64 23.19
CA GLN A 7 -3.51 6.81 22.41
C GLN A 7 -2.64 8.02 22.76
N SER A 8 -2.44 8.31 24.05
CA SER A 8 -1.65 9.47 24.46
C SER A 8 -0.18 9.40 24.03
N ILE A 9 0.40 8.20 23.98
CA ILE A 9 1.76 7.99 23.46
C ILE A 9 1.80 8.27 21.95
N GLU A 10 0.80 7.80 21.20
CA GLU A 10 0.72 8.06 19.76
C GLU A 10 0.53 9.56 19.48
N ASP A 11 -0.35 10.23 20.22
CA ASP A 11 -0.59 11.67 20.08
C ASP A 11 0.69 12.48 20.34
N ALA A 12 1.40 12.19 21.44
CA ALA A 12 2.69 12.81 21.75
C ALA A 12 3.75 12.53 20.67
N SER A 13 3.73 11.33 20.08
CA SER A 13 4.63 11.00 18.96
C SER A 13 4.30 11.82 17.71
N MET A 14 3.01 12.01 17.41
CA MET A 14 2.59 12.82 16.26
C MET A 14 2.95 14.30 16.45
N GLU A 15 2.79 14.84 17.66
CA GLU A 15 3.20 16.20 18.01
C GLU A 15 4.72 16.39 17.85
N MET A 16 5.51 15.41 18.28
CA MET A 16 6.97 15.44 18.08
C MET A 16 7.34 15.47 16.58
N ILE A 17 6.65 14.67 15.76
CA ILE A 17 6.90 14.66 14.31
C ILE A 17 6.56 16.01 13.68
N GLU A 18 5.45 16.62 14.08
CA GLU A 18 5.07 17.95 13.59
C GLU A 18 6.09 19.02 13.94
N ASN A 19 6.56 19.02 15.20
CA ASN A 19 7.55 19.99 15.65
C ASN A 19 8.91 19.83 14.96
N GLU A 20 9.35 18.59 14.70
CA GLU A 20 10.63 18.32 14.06
C GLU A 20 10.61 18.65 12.56
N ILE A 21 9.51 18.32 11.85
CA ILE A 21 9.39 18.63 10.42
C ILE A 21 9.16 20.12 10.18
N GLY A 22 8.33 20.77 11.00
CA GLY A 22 7.94 22.15 10.77
C GLY A 22 7.21 22.31 9.43
N ASP A 23 7.72 23.19 8.57
CA ASP A 23 7.09 23.51 7.29
C ASP A 23 7.27 22.40 6.25
N HIS A 24 6.17 21.98 5.61
CA HIS A 24 6.17 21.01 4.52
C HIS A 24 5.16 21.37 3.42
N ASN A 25 5.33 20.78 2.24
CA ASN A 25 4.48 21.07 1.07
C ASN A 25 3.27 20.13 0.90
N TYR A 26 3.04 19.20 1.82
CA TYR A 26 1.89 18.31 1.78
C TYR A 26 0.59 19.03 2.15
N ASN A 27 -0.48 18.69 1.43
CA ASN A 27 -1.81 19.19 1.78
C ASN A 27 -2.41 18.45 2.99
N GLU A 28 -3.57 18.92 3.47
CA GLU A 28 -4.26 18.36 4.65
C GLU A 28 -4.59 16.86 4.56
N LYS A 29 -4.70 16.30 3.35
CA LYS A 29 -4.97 14.87 3.14
C LYS A 29 -3.69 14.05 3.01
N GLU A 30 -2.65 14.62 2.43
CA GLU A 30 -1.35 13.98 2.23
C GLU A 30 -0.58 13.89 3.56
N TRP A 31 -0.58 14.97 4.35
CA TRP A 31 0.23 15.06 5.55
C TRP A 31 -0.05 13.94 6.57
N PRO A 32 -1.31 13.58 6.90
CA PRO A 32 -1.58 12.47 7.80
C PRO A 32 -0.98 11.13 7.35
N ILE A 33 -0.86 10.91 6.03
CA ILE A 33 -0.25 9.71 5.46
C ILE A 33 1.27 9.75 5.64
N VAL A 34 1.89 10.88 5.29
CA VAL A 34 3.35 11.08 5.45
C VAL A 34 3.77 11.00 6.91
N ARG A 35 3.04 11.68 7.80
CA ARG A 35 3.26 11.64 9.25
C ARG A 35 3.15 10.22 9.80
N ARG A 36 2.20 9.42 9.31
CA ARG A 36 2.07 7.99 9.68
C ARG A 36 3.26 7.15 9.18
N ILE A 37 3.79 7.45 7.99
CA ILE A 37 4.99 6.79 7.46
C ILE A 37 6.18 7.10 8.38
N ILE A 38 6.45 8.38 8.67
CA ILE A 38 7.52 8.81 9.57
C ILE A 38 7.38 8.16 10.94
N HIS A 39 6.17 8.13 11.52
CA HIS A 39 5.93 7.46 12.80
C HIS A 39 6.29 5.96 12.77
N SER A 40 6.07 5.31 11.63
CA SER A 40 6.30 3.87 11.48
C SER A 40 7.76 3.54 11.17
N THR A 41 8.54 4.49 10.67
CA THR A 41 9.93 4.30 10.25
C THR A 41 10.96 5.02 11.12
N ALA A 42 10.51 6.01 11.91
CA ALA A 42 11.35 7.02 12.57
C ALA A 42 12.29 7.76 11.59
N ASP A 43 11.90 7.89 10.32
CA ASP A 43 12.70 8.51 9.27
C ASP A 43 11.99 9.76 8.73
N PHE A 44 12.53 10.92 9.10
CA PHE A 44 12.02 12.23 8.68
C PHE A 44 12.29 12.55 7.20
N ASP A 45 13.20 11.84 6.53
CA ASP A 45 13.49 12.09 5.11
C ASP A 45 12.26 11.83 4.23
N PHE A 46 11.27 11.06 4.69
CA PHE A 46 9.98 10.88 3.99
C PHE A 46 9.14 12.16 3.87
N ALA A 47 9.46 13.22 4.62
CA ALA A 47 8.88 14.55 4.41
C ALA A 47 9.69 15.44 3.46
N ASP A 48 10.97 15.13 3.21
CA ASP A 48 11.90 16.00 2.49
C ASP A 48 12.65 15.24 1.38
N LYS A 49 13.86 14.74 1.64
CA LYS A 49 14.75 14.13 0.62
C LYS A 49 14.11 12.95 -0.11
N ASN A 50 13.39 12.12 0.64
CA ASN A 50 12.68 10.93 0.16
C ASN A 50 11.16 11.14 0.18
N LYS A 51 10.72 12.37 -0.14
CA LYS A 51 9.31 12.75 -0.12
C LYS A 51 8.40 11.74 -0.82
N ILE A 52 7.27 11.45 -0.21
CA ILE A 52 6.21 10.65 -0.81
C ILE A 52 5.56 11.45 -1.94
N ILE A 53 5.36 10.78 -3.07
CA ILE A 53 4.74 11.39 -4.24
C ILE A 53 3.30 10.89 -4.36
N PHE A 54 2.37 11.83 -4.49
CA PHE A 54 0.96 11.54 -4.69
C PHE A 54 0.55 11.97 -6.10
N SER A 55 -0.21 11.12 -6.80
CA SER A 55 -0.93 11.58 -7.98
C SER A 55 -2.13 12.42 -7.54
N LYS A 56 -2.58 13.35 -8.39
CA LYS A 56 -3.61 14.35 -8.07
C LYS A 56 -4.88 13.77 -7.42
N GLU A 57 -5.27 12.55 -7.79
CA GLU A 57 -6.52 11.91 -7.35
C GLU A 57 -6.27 10.66 -6.50
N ALA A 58 -5.01 10.40 -6.10
CA ALA A 58 -4.63 9.16 -5.40
C ALA A 58 -5.48 8.92 -4.15
N ILE A 59 -5.58 9.93 -3.29
CA ILE A 59 -6.22 9.82 -1.98
C ILE A 59 -7.74 9.72 -2.15
N GLU A 60 -8.34 10.58 -2.97
CA GLU A 60 -9.77 10.59 -3.24
C GLU A 60 -10.24 9.30 -3.88
N SER A 61 -9.51 8.81 -4.89
CA SER A 61 -9.82 7.54 -5.55
C SER A 61 -9.71 6.37 -4.59
N GLY A 62 -8.65 6.33 -3.77
CA GLY A 62 -8.47 5.30 -2.73
C GLY A 62 -9.59 5.29 -1.70
N ILE A 63 -9.93 6.46 -1.15
CA ILE A 63 -11.04 6.59 -0.17
C ILE A 63 -12.36 6.11 -0.78
N LYS A 64 -12.65 6.52 -2.03
CA LYS A 64 -13.88 6.11 -2.72
C LYS A 64 -13.92 4.60 -2.94
N ALA A 65 -12.83 3.99 -3.41
CA ALA A 65 -12.75 2.56 -3.65
C ALA A 65 -12.93 1.75 -2.37
N LEU A 66 -12.24 2.15 -1.28
CA LEU A 66 -12.39 1.51 0.03
C LEU A 66 -13.83 1.54 0.51
N LYS A 67 -14.48 2.71 0.47
CA LYS A 67 -15.89 2.86 0.88
C LYS A 67 -16.88 2.05 0.04
N ASN A 68 -16.51 1.74 -1.19
CA ASN A 68 -17.32 0.92 -2.10
C ASN A 68 -17.04 -0.58 -1.97
N GLY A 69 -16.26 -1.02 -0.98
CA GLY A 69 -15.96 -2.44 -0.77
C GLY A 69 -15.03 -3.04 -1.82
N CYS A 70 -14.14 -2.24 -2.42
CA CYS A 70 -13.18 -2.76 -3.40
C CYS A 70 -12.27 -3.84 -2.80
N SER A 71 -11.67 -4.65 -3.66
CA SER A 71 -10.58 -5.55 -3.27
C SER A 71 -9.30 -4.76 -2.95
N ILE A 72 -8.49 -5.32 -2.05
CA ILE A 72 -7.15 -4.83 -1.67
C ILE A 72 -6.17 -5.98 -1.95
N VAL A 73 -5.36 -5.83 -3.00
CA VAL A 73 -4.36 -6.83 -3.40
C VAL A 73 -2.99 -6.40 -2.89
N VAL A 74 -2.31 -7.28 -2.15
CA VAL A 74 -1.00 -6.99 -1.57
C VAL A 74 0.08 -7.97 -2.03
N ASP A 75 1.32 -7.48 -2.15
CA ASP A 75 2.43 -8.24 -2.75
C ASP A 75 3.02 -9.32 -1.84
N VAL A 76 3.06 -9.06 -0.52
CA VAL A 76 3.61 -10.00 0.46
C VAL A 76 2.78 -10.05 1.75
N ASN A 77 2.91 -11.17 2.48
CA ASN A 77 2.24 -11.37 3.77
C ASN A 77 2.64 -10.33 4.83
N GLY A 78 3.83 -9.73 4.71
CA GLY A 78 4.27 -8.65 5.60
C GLY A 78 3.36 -7.41 5.50
N VAL A 79 2.99 -7.02 4.28
CA VAL A 79 2.05 -5.92 4.04
C VAL A 79 0.66 -6.28 4.57
N LEU A 80 0.20 -7.52 4.31
CA LEU A 80 -1.06 -8.03 4.86
C LEU A 80 -1.08 -7.95 6.40
N GLY A 81 0.02 -8.34 7.05
CA GLY A 81 0.17 -8.33 8.51
C GLY A 81 0.16 -6.92 9.12
N GLY A 82 0.50 -5.89 8.35
CA GLY A 82 0.45 -4.50 8.77
C GLY A 82 -0.94 -3.87 8.70
N LEU A 83 -1.91 -4.51 8.03
CA LEU A 83 -3.27 -3.98 7.93
C LEU A 83 -4.03 -4.14 9.26
N ASN A 84 -4.85 -3.13 9.58
CA ASN A 84 -5.85 -3.26 10.62
C ASN A 84 -6.81 -4.43 10.28
N LYS A 85 -7.08 -5.31 11.23
CA LYS A 85 -7.91 -6.51 10.99
C LYS A 85 -9.41 -6.25 10.89
N GLN A 86 -9.87 -5.10 11.40
CA GLN A 86 -11.28 -4.74 11.48
C GLN A 86 -11.69 -3.82 10.33
N ASN A 87 -10.89 -2.81 9.99
CA ASN A 87 -11.26 -1.83 8.97
C ASN A 87 -11.67 -2.46 7.63
N PRO A 88 -10.92 -3.40 7.02
CA PRO A 88 -11.34 -4.04 5.78
C PRO A 88 -12.69 -4.75 5.90
N LYS A 89 -13.02 -5.32 7.07
CA LYS A 89 -14.32 -5.96 7.30
C LYS A 89 -15.44 -4.93 7.38
N ASP A 90 -15.22 -3.85 8.12
CA ASP A 90 -16.22 -2.78 8.30
C ASP A 90 -16.59 -2.10 6.96
N PHE A 91 -15.63 -2.00 6.05
CA PHE A 91 -15.82 -1.44 4.71
C PHE A 91 -16.12 -2.49 3.63
N GLY A 92 -16.20 -3.78 3.98
CA GLY A 92 -16.50 -4.86 3.03
C GLY A 92 -15.39 -5.10 1.98
N ASN A 93 -14.15 -4.73 2.28
CA ASN A 93 -13.00 -4.92 1.39
C ASN A 93 -12.50 -6.36 1.45
N ASN A 94 -12.31 -6.98 0.27
CA ASN A 94 -11.67 -8.28 0.16
C ASN A 94 -10.14 -8.13 0.09
N VAL A 95 -9.41 -8.62 1.10
CA VAL A 95 -7.94 -8.51 1.14
C VAL A 95 -7.30 -9.80 0.61
N ILE A 96 -6.42 -9.66 -0.39
CA ILE A 96 -5.86 -10.78 -1.14
C ILE A 96 -4.32 -10.71 -1.12
N CYS A 97 -3.69 -11.82 -0.76
CA CYS A 97 -2.25 -12.02 -0.94
C CYS A 97 -1.99 -13.46 -1.40
N ASN A 98 -1.59 -13.64 -2.66
CA ASN A 98 -1.39 -14.98 -3.23
C ASN A 98 0.06 -15.45 -3.19
N ILE A 99 0.98 -14.69 -2.58
CA ILE A 99 2.44 -14.93 -2.62
C ILE A 99 2.85 -16.32 -2.12
N SER A 100 2.08 -16.90 -1.20
CA SER A 100 2.31 -18.20 -0.58
C SER A 100 1.47 -19.33 -1.17
N SER A 101 0.63 -19.06 -2.18
CA SER A 101 -0.18 -20.08 -2.82
C SER A 101 0.71 -21.12 -3.53
N PRO A 102 0.51 -22.44 -3.30
CA PRO A 102 1.23 -23.49 -4.02
C PRO A 102 1.13 -23.36 -5.54
N GLU A 103 -0.04 -22.97 -6.04
CA GLU A 103 -0.29 -22.76 -7.47
C GLU A 103 0.58 -21.61 -8.02
N ILE A 104 0.68 -20.49 -7.29
CA ILE A 104 1.52 -19.35 -7.68
C ILE A 104 3.00 -19.74 -7.67
N MET A 105 3.44 -20.54 -6.69
CA MET A 105 4.82 -21.00 -6.61
C MET A 105 5.19 -21.89 -7.80
N GLU A 106 4.31 -22.83 -8.16
CA GLU A 106 4.50 -23.69 -9.33
C GLU A 106 4.49 -22.88 -10.64
N LEU A 107 3.52 -21.98 -10.79
CA LEU A 107 3.37 -21.16 -11.99
C LEU A 107 4.55 -20.21 -12.19
N ALA A 108 5.05 -19.58 -11.11
CA ALA A 108 6.25 -18.75 -11.13
C ALA A 108 7.48 -19.53 -11.61
N LYS A 109 7.67 -20.76 -11.10
CA LYS A 109 8.76 -21.64 -11.52
C LYS A 109 8.61 -22.02 -13.01
N LYS A 110 7.41 -22.38 -13.45
CA LYS A 110 7.12 -22.77 -14.84
C LYS A 110 7.36 -21.62 -15.82
N GLN A 111 7.02 -20.38 -15.43
CA GLN A 111 7.14 -19.19 -16.28
C GLN A 111 8.51 -18.51 -16.18
N GLY A 112 9.40 -18.93 -15.27
CA GLY A 112 10.68 -18.26 -15.03
C GLY A 112 10.53 -16.84 -14.48
N LYS A 113 9.44 -16.58 -13.74
CA LYS A 113 9.10 -15.26 -13.15
C LYS A 113 9.19 -15.31 -11.63
N THR A 114 9.22 -14.15 -10.98
CA THR A 114 9.10 -14.08 -9.52
C THR A 114 7.67 -14.41 -9.07
N ARG A 115 7.53 -14.95 -7.85
CA ARG A 115 6.22 -15.25 -7.25
C ARG A 115 5.34 -14.01 -7.14
N SER A 116 5.92 -12.86 -6.82
CA SER A 116 5.23 -11.59 -6.70
C SER A 116 4.67 -11.09 -8.04
N GLN A 117 5.43 -11.23 -9.14
CA GLN A 117 4.92 -10.96 -10.50
C GLN A 117 3.72 -11.84 -10.83
N VAL A 118 3.87 -13.15 -10.68
CA VAL A 118 2.80 -14.09 -11.02
C VAL A 118 1.58 -13.89 -10.13
N SER A 119 1.78 -13.61 -8.84
CA SER A 119 0.70 -13.30 -7.89
C SER A 119 -0.10 -12.08 -8.32
N MET A 120 0.54 -11.00 -8.79
CA MET A 120 -0.16 -9.81 -9.26
C MET A 120 -0.98 -10.10 -10.50
N ARG A 121 -0.40 -10.76 -11.50
CA ARG A 121 -1.15 -11.08 -12.73
C ARG A 121 -2.29 -12.06 -12.48
N TYR A 122 -2.09 -13.03 -11.59
CA TYR A 122 -3.16 -13.95 -11.20
C TYR A 122 -4.35 -13.22 -10.58
N ALA A 123 -4.12 -12.15 -9.80
CA ALA A 123 -5.15 -11.34 -9.17
C ALA A 123 -5.72 -10.22 -10.06
N SER A 124 -5.57 -10.32 -11.39
CA SER A 124 -5.96 -9.23 -12.32
C SER A 124 -7.43 -8.83 -12.20
N SER A 125 -8.34 -9.78 -12.00
CA SER A 125 -9.77 -9.52 -11.79
C SER A 125 -10.05 -8.70 -10.54
N GLU A 126 -9.30 -8.92 -9.46
CA GLU A 126 -9.48 -8.19 -8.20
C GLU A 126 -8.70 -6.87 -8.18
N ILE A 127 -7.66 -6.76 -9.00
CA ILE A 127 -6.92 -5.51 -9.21
C ILE A 127 -7.76 -4.50 -10.00
N ASP A 128 -8.58 -4.94 -10.95
CA ASP A 128 -9.44 -4.04 -11.73
C ASP A 128 -10.47 -3.34 -10.84
N GLY A 129 -10.44 -1.99 -10.82
CA GLY A 129 -11.20 -1.19 -9.86
C GLY A 129 -10.79 -1.33 -8.38
N GLY A 130 -9.81 -2.18 -8.08
CA GLY A 130 -9.30 -2.43 -6.73
C GLY A 130 -8.16 -1.51 -6.32
N ILE A 131 -7.64 -1.73 -5.11
CA ILE A 131 -6.43 -1.09 -4.60
C ILE A 131 -5.31 -2.13 -4.61
N VAL A 132 -4.15 -1.75 -5.11
CA VAL A 132 -2.95 -2.58 -5.06
C VAL A 132 -1.93 -1.94 -4.15
N ALA A 133 -1.47 -2.65 -3.11
CA ALA A 133 -0.44 -2.18 -2.19
C ALA A 133 0.81 -3.06 -2.29
N ILE A 134 1.91 -2.44 -2.72
CA ILE A 134 3.17 -3.10 -3.03
C ILE A 134 4.24 -2.48 -2.13
N GLY A 135 4.60 -3.21 -1.08
CA GLY A 135 5.53 -2.73 -0.05
C GLY A 135 6.90 -3.39 -0.08
N ASN A 136 7.10 -4.45 -0.88
CA ASN A 136 8.34 -5.23 -0.83
C ASN A 136 8.93 -5.56 -2.21
N ALA A 137 8.13 -5.97 -3.19
CA ALA A 137 8.66 -6.53 -4.44
C ALA A 137 8.59 -5.52 -5.60
N PRO A 138 9.73 -4.95 -6.07
CA PRO A 138 9.75 -4.09 -7.25
C PRO A 138 9.16 -4.79 -8.49
N THR A 139 9.39 -6.09 -8.60
CA THR A 139 8.88 -6.91 -9.70
C THR A 139 7.35 -7.00 -9.72
N ALA A 140 6.66 -6.94 -8.57
CA ALA A 140 5.19 -6.84 -8.52
C ALA A 140 4.71 -5.51 -9.10
N LEU A 141 5.36 -4.40 -8.74
CA LEU A 141 4.99 -3.07 -9.24
C LEU A 141 5.18 -2.98 -10.76
N VAL A 142 6.29 -3.50 -11.28
CA VAL A 142 6.53 -3.55 -12.73
C VAL A 142 5.46 -4.37 -13.45
N GLU A 143 5.04 -5.51 -12.89
CA GLU A 143 3.97 -6.32 -13.50
C GLU A 143 2.63 -5.60 -13.50
N VAL A 144 2.24 -4.93 -12.41
CA VAL A 144 1.00 -4.14 -12.36
C VAL A 144 1.03 -3.00 -13.37
N ILE A 145 2.16 -2.29 -13.49
CA ILE A 145 2.35 -1.27 -14.53
C ILE A 145 2.20 -1.88 -15.94
N SER A 146 2.74 -3.08 -16.18
CA SER A 146 2.58 -3.78 -17.46
C SER A 146 1.11 -4.08 -17.76
N MET A 147 0.37 -4.62 -16.79
CA MET A 147 -1.05 -4.92 -16.95
C MET A 147 -1.90 -3.67 -17.22
N VAL A 148 -1.57 -2.54 -16.58
CA VAL A 148 -2.22 -1.25 -16.85
C VAL A 148 -1.94 -0.79 -18.28
N LYS A 149 -0.68 -0.88 -18.74
CA LYS A 149 -0.30 -0.51 -20.11
C LYS A 149 -0.92 -1.41 -21.18
N GLU A 150 -1.10 -2.69 -20.86
CA GLU A 150 -1.79 -3.67 -21.70
C GLU A 150 -3.32 -3.44 -21.73
N GLY A 151 -3.87 -2.61 -20.84
CA GLY A 151 -5.30 -2.42 -20.69
C GLY A 151 -6.02 -3.59 -20.00
N LEU A 152 -5.27 -4.50 -19.36
CA LEU A 152 -5.82 -5.66 -18.67
C LEU A 152 -6.51 -5.28 -17.36
N VAL A 153 -6.00 -4.24 -16.67
CA VAL A 153 -6.55 -3.76 -15.40
C VAL A 153 -6.55 -2.25 -15.34
N LYS A 154 -7.51 -1.69 -14.60
CA LYS A 154 -7.60 -0.28 -14.25
C LYS A 154 -7.81 -0.14 -12.73
N PRO A 155 -6.73 -0.22 -11.93
CA PRO A 155 -6.82 -0.12 -10.48
C PRO A 155 -7.33 1.27 -10.07
N ALA A 156 -8.11 1.33 -8.99
CA ALA A 156 -8.52 2.60 -8.40
C ALA A 156 -7.34 3.33 -7.75
N LEU A 157 -6.39 2.59 -7.17
CA LEU A 157 -5.17 3.13 -6.58
C LEU A 157 -4.04 2.09 -6.62
N ILE A 158 -2.83 2.55 -6.92
CA ILE A 158 -1.60 1.77 -6.76
C ILE A 158 -0.74 2.46 -5.71
N ILE A 159 -0.46 1.77 -4.60
CA ILE A 159 0.51 2.18 -3.58
C ILE A 159 1.81 1.44 -3.89
N GLY A 160 2.71 2.09 -4.64
CA GLY A 160 3.98 1.51 -5.07
C GLY A 160 5.14 2.01 -4.23
N ILE A 161 5.39 1.38 -3.08
CA ILE A 161 6.52 1.70 -2.18
C ILE A 161 7.37 0.45 -1.93
N PRO A 162 7.81 -0.30 -2.97
CA PRO A 162 8.67 -1.46 -2.76
C PRO A 162 10.07 -1.02 -2.34
N VAL A 163 10.61 -1.65 -1.30
CA VAL A 163 12.03 -1.51 -0.95
C VAL A 163 12.89 -2.43 -1.83
N GLY A 164 14.03 -1.93 -2.29
CA GLY A 164 14.95 -2.74 -3.08
C GLY A 164 16.12 -1.93 -3.64
N PHE A 165 17.20 -2.63 -3.96
CA PHE A 165 18.37 -2.06 -4.65
C PHE A 165 18.45 -2.52 -6.12
N ILE A 166 17.53 -3.39 -6.55
CA ILE A 166 17.45 -4.02 -7.88
C ILE A 166 16.00 -3.96 -8.36
#